data_AF-A0A915AKI5-F1
#
_entry.id   AF-A0A915AKI5-F1
#
_cell.length_a   1.000
_cell.length_b   1.000
_cell.length_c   1.000
_cell.angle_alpha   90.00
_cell.angle_beta   90.00
_cell.angle_gamma   90.00
#
_symmetry.space_group_name_H-M   'P 1'
#
loop_
_entity.id
_entity.type
_entity.pdbx_description
1 polymer ?
#
loop_
_entity_poly.entity_id
_entity_poly.type
_entity_poly.pdbx_seq_one_letter_code
_entity_poly.pdbx_strand_id
1 'polypeptide(L)'
;MKFRFVGGLDCPDWILAEVAAFSKLSVIKFKNWCSQCVSNLLAKRSEWSELQISALNSDGAIGDDSLKAMLAALSFIFEKSVKNDCSPRDLELEMQQLGLPAGLT
;
A
#
# COMPACT_ATOMS: atom_id res chain seq x y z
N MET A 1 12.58 10.51 -9.53
CA MET A 1 11.39 11.20 -10.10
C MET A 1 10.62 11.79 -8.93
N LYS A 2 10.12 13.02 -9.04
CA LYS A 2 9.42 13.68 -7.92
C LYS A 2 7.96 13.26 -7.89
N PHE A 3 7.51 12.69 -6.79
CA PHE A 3 6.13 12.21 -6.60
C PHE A 3 5.37 13.10 -5.63
N ARG A 4 4.15 13.50 -5.98
CA ARG A 4 3.27 14.33 -5.14
C ARG A 4 2.88 13.61 -3.87
N PHE A 5 2.64 12.30 -3.91
CA PHE A 5 2.24 11.57 -2.70
C PHE A 5 3.27 11.67 -1.58
N VAL A 6 4.56 11.85 -1.87
CA VAL A 6 5.65 12.09 -0.89
C VAL A 6 6.10 13.55 -0.80
N GLY A 7 5.30 14.49 -1.29
CA GLY A 7 5.57 15.94 -1.17
C GLY A 7 6.57 16.47 -2.19
N GLY A 8 6.63 15.87 -3.38
CA GLY A 8 7.54 16.28 -4.45
C GLY A 8 8.98 15.80 -4.27
N LEU A 9 9.18 14.77 -3.44
CA LEU A 9 10.45 14.11 -3.21
C LEU A 9 10.54 12.81 -4.03
N ASP A 10 11.73 12.20 -4.05
CA ASP A 10 11.89 10.86 -4.59
C ASP A 10 11.23 9.83 -3.66
N CYS A 11 10.66 8.78 -4.27
CA CYS A 11 10.05 7.68 -3.53
C CYS A 11 11.13 6.90 -2.78
N PRO A 12 10.95 6.58 -1.48
CA PRO A 12 11.91 5.77 -0.72
C PRO A 12 12.09 4.37 -1.34
N ASP A 13 13.33 3.86 -1.33
CA ASP A 13 13.66 2.56 -1.93
C ASP A 13 12.86 1.39 -1.35
N TRP A 14 12.58 1.41 -0.05
CA TRP A 14 11.78 0.37 0.59
C TRP A 14 10.33 0.37 0.09
N ILE A 15 9.75 1.52 -0.23
CA ILE A 15 8.41 1.60 -0.85
C ILE A 15 8.46 1.02 -2.27
N LEU A 16 9.52 1.32 -3.03
CA LEU A 16 9.68 0.78 -4.40
C LEU A 16 9.69 -0.75 -4.40
N ALA A 17 10.39 -1.36 -3.44
CA ALA A 17 10.43 -2.80 -3.29
C ALA A 17 9.03 -3.40 -3.03
N GLU A 18 8.24 -2.76 -2.15
CA GLU A 18 6.89 -3.23 -1.80
C GLU A 18 5.86 -2.97 -2.92
N VAL A 19 5.99 -1.87 -3.67
CA VAL A 19 5.11 -1.58 -4.81
C VAL A 19 5.22 -2.67 -5.87
N ALA A 20 6.44 -3.13 -6.16
CA ALA A 20 6.65 -4.28 -7.03
C ALA A 20 6.02 -5.57 -6.47
N ALA A 21 6.01 -5.75 -5.14
CA ALA A 21 5.40 -6.90 -4.49
C ALA A 21 3.87 -6.93 -4.65
N PHE A 22 3.19 -5.77 -4.71
CA PHE A 22 1.74 -5.73 -4.93
C PHE A 22 1.30 -6.35 -6.25
N SER A 23 2.16 -6.34 -7.28
CA SER A 23 1.87 -6.96 -8.58
C SER A 23 1.63 -8.47 -8.51
N LYS A 24 2.08 -9.13 -7.43
CA LYS A 24 1.89 -10.57 -7.19
C LYS A 24 0.51 -10.88 -6.57
N LEU A 25 -0.21 -9.87 -6.09
CA LEU A 25 -1.53 -10.03 -5.51
C LEU A 25 -2.60 -10.07 -6.59
N SER A 26 -3.67 -10.82 -6.35
CA SER A 26 -4.88 -10.67 -7.15
C SER A 26 -5.52 -9.30 -6.88
N VAL A 27 -6.23 -8.76 -7.88
CA VAL A 27 -6.93 -7.47 -7.75
C VAL A 27 -7.89 -7.44 -6.57
N ILE A 28 -8.58 -8.55 -6.32
CA ILE A 28 -9.52 -8.68 -5.21
C ILE A 28 -8.78 -8.61 -3.86
N LYS A 29 -7.66 -9.33 -3.72
CA LYS A 29 -6.85 -9.32 -2.49
C LYS A 29 -6.27 -7.93 -2.24
N PHE A 30 -5.74 -7.27 -3.28
CA PHE A 30 -5.21 -5.91 -3.20
C PHE A 30 -6.29 -4.90 -2.77
N LYS A 31 -7.48 -4.91 -3.39
CA LYS A 31 -8.59 -4.03 -3.01
C LYS A 31 -9.04 -4.24 -1.57
N ASN A 32 -9.12 -5.49 -1.11
CA ASN A 32 -9.41 -5.80 0.29
C ASN A 32 -8.34 -5.20 1.23
N TRP A 33 -7.05 -5.38 0.90
CA TRP A 33 -5.95 -4.82 1.68
C TRP A 33 -6.02 -3.30 1.77
N CYS A 34 -6.27 -2.60 0.66
CA CYS A 34 -6.47 -1.16 0.65
C CYS A 34 -7.59 -0.73 1.61
N SER A 35 -8.75 -1.40 1.56
CA SER A 35 -9.87 -1.11 2.44
C SER A 35 -9.54 -1.33 3.92
N GLN A 36 -8.80 -2.40 4.25
CA GLN A 36 -8.38 -2.69 5.62
C GLN A 36 -7.34 -1.70 6.11
N CYS A 37 -6.37 -1.31 5.28
CA CYS A 37 -5.38 -0.27 5.59
C CYS A 37 -6.07 1.06 5.92
N VAL A 38 -7.00 1.53 5.07
CA VAL A 38 -7.76 2.76 5.32
C VAL A 38 -8.56 2.66 6.63
N SER A 39 -9.20 1.52 6.88
CA SER A 39 -9.95 1.30 8.12
C SER A 39 -9.06 1.36 9.37
N ASN A 40 -7.86 0.77 9.32
CA ASN A 40 -6.88 0.83 10.41
C ASN A 40 -6.33 2.25 10.62
N LEU A 41 -6.06 2.99 9.55
CA LEU A 41 -5.62 4.38 9.62
C LEU A 41 -6.68 5.29 10.28
N LEU A 42 -7.94 5.13 9.88
CA LEU A 42 -9.07 5.87 10.49
C LEU A 42 -9.26 5.50 11.97
N ALA A 43 -9.03 4.23 12.32
CA ALA A 43 -9.05 3.77 13.71
C ALA A 43 -7.79 4.14 14.52
N LYS A 44 -6.81 4.84 13.91
CA LYS A 44 -5.52 5.22 14.50
C LYS A 44 -4.76 4.04 15.12
N ARG A 45 -4.85 2.87 14.50
CA ARG A 45 -4.12 1.67 14.92
C ARG A 45 -2.73 1.68 14.28
N SER A 46 -1.69 1.59 15.11
CA SER A 46 -0.30 1.51 14.66
C SER A 46 0.13 0.08 14.31
N GLU A 47 -0.56 -0.92 14.83
CA GLU A 47 -0.16 -2.32 14.75
C GLU A 47 -1.26 -3.20 14.16
N TRP A 48 -0.84 -4.22 13.41
CA TRP A 48 -1.71 -5.25 12.87
C TRP A 48 -1.75 -6.44 13.83
N SER A 49 -2.94 -6.83 14.27
CA SER A 49 -3.08 -8.01 15.15
C SER A 49 -2.90 -9.32 14.36
N GLU A 50 -2.50 -10.39 15.03
CA GLU A 50 -2.35 -11.73 14.41
C GLU A 50 -3.62 -12.20 13.69
N LEU A 51 -4.79 -11.86 14.24
CA LEU A 51 -6.09 -12.14 13.61
C LEU A 51 -6.26 -11.38 12.29
N GLN A 52 -5.79 -10.13 12.19
CA GLN A 52 -5.85 -9.37 10.94
C GLN A 52 -4.83 -9.91 9.93
N ILE A 53 -3.63 -10.24 10.37
CA ILE A 53 -2.57 -10.82 9.52
C ILE A 53 -3.06 -12.13 8.90
N SER A 54 -3.58 -13.04 9.73
CA SER A 54 -4.14 -14.33 9.26
C SER A 54 -5.36 -14.15 8.36
N ALA A 55 -6.26 -13.19 8.64
CA ALA A 55 -7.41 -12.91 7.79
C ALA A 55 -7.02 -12.34 6.41
N LEU A 56 -6.00 -11.48 6.36
CA LEU A 56 -5.51 -10.86 5.12
C LEU A 56 -4.71 -11.81 4.24
N ASN A 57 -4.22 -12.91 4.80
CA ASN A 57 -3.38 -13.90 4.15
C ASN A 57 -3.76 -15.32 4.53
N SER A 58 -5.07 -15.60 4.45
CA SER A 58 -5.65 -16.89 4.81
C SER A 58 -5.14 -18.05 3.94
N ASP A 59 -4.69 -17.75 2.72
CA ASP A 59 -4.03 -18.71 1.82
C ASP A 59 -2.56 -19.00 2.18
N GLY A 60 -1.95 -18.19 3.06
CA GLY A 60 -0.55 -18.35 3.49
C GLY A 60 0.48 -18.12 2.39
N ALA A 61 0.12 -17.53 1.24
CA ALA A 61 1.03 -17.38 0.10
C ALA A 61 2.17 -16.37 0.34
N ILE A 62 2.05 -15.53 1.37
CA ILE A 62 3.01 -14.47 1.71
C ILE A 62 3.52 -14.73 3.13
N GLY A 63 4.83 -14.61 3.38
CA GLY A 63 5.36 -14.68 4.74
C GLY A 63 4.92 -13.49 5.59
N ASP A 64 4.71 -13.69 6.89
CA ASP A 64 4.19 -12.65 7.81
C ASP A 64 5.01 -11.35 7.79
N ASP A 65 6.34 -11.45 7.71
CA ASP A 65 7.22 -10.27 7.65
C ASP A 65 7.06 -9.50 6.34
N SER A 66 6.99 -10.21 5.20
CA SER A 66 6.72 -9.58 3.90
C SER A 66 5.34 -8.94 3.87
N LEU A 67 4.33 -9.60 4.44
CA LEU A 67 2.99 -9.05 4.52
C LEU A 67 2.96 -7.77 5.37
N LYS A 68 3.62 -7.76 6.54
CA LYS A 68 3.71 -6.56 7.38
C LYS A 68 4.43 -5.42 6.66
N ALA A 69 5.49 -5.70 5.92
CA ALA A 69 6.19 -4.71 5.11
C ALA A 69 5.28 -4.11 4.02
N MET A 70 4.57 -4.96 3.29
CA MET A 70 3.60 -4.54 2.26
C MET A 70 2.46 -3.70 2.84
N LEU A 71 1.90 -4.09 3.99
CA LEU A 71 0.85 -3.32 4.67
C LEU A 71 1.38 -1.98 5.21
N ALA A 72 2.61 -1.94 5.73
CA ALA A 72 3.27 -0.70 6.14
C ALA A 72 3.48 0.24 4.95
N ALA A 73 3.85 -0.30 3.78
CA ALA A 73 3.98 0.49 2.55
C ALA A 73 2.63 1.06 2.10
N LEU A 74 1.55 0.26 2.09
CA LEU A 74 0.20 0.77 1.78
C LEU A 74 -0.24 1.88 2.73
N SER A 75 -0.09 1.66 4.04
CA SER A 75 -0.43 2.66 5.04
C SER A 75 0.37 3.95 4.85
N PHE A 76 1.68 3.83 4.60
CA PHE A 76 2.54 4.97 4.32
C PHE A 76 2.10 5.73 3.06
N ILE A 77 1.79 5.02 1.97
CA ILE A 77 1.31 5.63 0.73
C ILE A 77 0.04 6.44 1.00
N PHE A 78 -0.95 5.86 1.69
CA PHE A 78 -2.19 6.58 2.00
C PHE A 78 -1.98 7.77 2.93
N GLU A 79 -1.24 7.60 4.03
CA GLU A 79 -0.94 8.70 4.96
C GLU A 79 -0.22 9.86 4.27
N LYS A 80 0.79 9.54 3.45
CA LYS A 80 1.56 10.55 2.73
C LYS A 80 0.73 11.22 1.65
N SER A 81 -0.10 10.47 0.92
CA SER A 81 -1.00 11.04 -0.08
C SER A 81 -1.94 12.06 0.55
N VAL A 82 -2.57 11.72 1.67
CA VAL A 82 -3.46 12.65 2.40
C VAL A 82 -2.68 13.83 2.96
N LYS A 83 -1.52 13.58 3.58
CA LYS A 83 -0.69 14.64 4.19
C LYS A 83 -0.19 15.67 3.17
N ASN A 84 0.08 15.23 1.95
CA ASN A 84 0.62 16.09 0.88
C ASN A 84 -0.46 16.58 -0.10
N ASP A 85 -1.75 16.44 0.24
CA ASP A 85 -2.89 16.85 -0.59
C ASP A 85 -2.81 16.28 -2.03
N CYS A 86 -2.37 15.02 -2.13
CA CYS A 86 -2.25 14.33 -3.40
C CYS A 86 -3.63 13.83 -3.85
N SER A 87 -4.05 14.22 -5.06
CA SER A 87 -5.34 13.80 -5.60
C SER A 87 -5.35 12.30 -5.88
N PRO A 88 -6.52 11.63 -5.82
CA PRO A 88 -6.61 10.20 -6.15
C PRO A 88 -6.11 9.88 -7.56
N ARG A 89 -6.33 10.80 -8.51
CA ARG A 89 -5.88 10.64 -9.89
C ARG A 89 -4.37 10.75 -10.03
N ASP A 90 -3.74 11.70 -9.33
CA ASP A 90 -2.29 11.80 -9.32
C ASP A 90 -1.68 10.56 -8.66
N LEU A 91 -2.24 10.12 -7.53
CA LEU A 91 -1.80 8.91 -6.84
C LEU A 91 -1.86 7.67 -7.75
N GLU A 92 -2.96 7.48 -8.48
CA GLU A 92 -3.12 6.38 -9.45
C GLU A 92 -1.99 6.38 -10.49
N LEU A 93 -1.72 7.53 -11.11
CA LEU A 93 -0.69 7.68 -12.13
C LEU A 93 0.72 7.48 -11.55
N GLU A 94 0.96 7.98 -10.34
CA GLU A 94 2.23 7.83 -9.63
C GLU A 94 2.48 6.37 -9.27
N MET A 95 1.47 5.65 -8.76
CA MET A 95 1.58 4.22 -8.49
C MET A 95 1.86 3.42 -9.76
N GLN A 96 1.21 3.76 -10.88
CA GLN A 96 1.50 3.14 -12.18
C GLN A 96 2.93 3.37 -12.64
N GLN A 97 3.47 4.58 -12.46
CA GLN A 97 4.88 4.89 -12.74
C GLN A 97 5.85 4.11 -11.85
N LEU A 98 5.43 3.78 -10.63
CA LEU A 98 6.20 2.97 -9.68
C LEU A 98 6.12 1.45 -9.94
N GLY A 99 5.31 1.03 -10.91
CA GLY A 99 5.21 -0.37 -11.33
C GLY A 99 3.93 -1.10 -10.94
N LEU A 100 2.94 -0.41 -10.38
CA LEU A 100 1.61 -0.98 -10.16
C LEU A 100 0.86 -1.11 -11.50
N PRO A 101 0.36 -2.31 -11.86
CA PRO A 101 -0.39 -2.48 -13.11
C PRO A 101 -1.64 -1.60 -13.18
N ALA A 102 -1.92 -1.01 -14.34
CA ALA A 102 -3.08 -0.13 -14.55
C ALA A 102 -4.46 -0.80 -14.35
N GLY A 103 -4.52 -2.15 -14.33
CA GLY A 103 -5.74 -2.91 -14.07
C GLY A 103 -6.05 -3.20 -12.59
N LEU A 104 -5.18 -2.76 -11.67
CA LEU A 104 -5.33 -2.96 -10.22
C LEU A 104 -6.04 -1.79 -9.51
N THR A 105 -6.13 -0.64 -10.16
CA THR A 105 -6.74 0.60 -9.65
C THR A 105 -8.25 0.62 -9.84
#